data_AF-A0A9X1W0H4-F1
#
_entry.id   AF-A0A9X1W0H4-F1
#
_cell.length_a   1.000
_cell.length_b   1.000
_cell.length_c   1.000
_cell.angle_alpha   90.00
_cell.angle_beta   90.00
_cell.angle_gamma   90.00
#
_symmetry.space_group_name_H-M   'P 1'
#
loop_
_entity.id
_entity.type
_entity.pdbx_description
1 polymer ?
#
loop_
_entity_poly.entity_id
_entity_poly.type
_entity_poly.pdbx_seq_one_letter_code
_entity_poly.pdbx_strand_id
1 'polypeptide(L)'
;MSGQESLGYRVVLDGQEVGPYDRRTIIGMRIRKTLNNGHVLIDAQGGSTTVGDLIGRPPPRPSTGFAASRDLLTSGQFPTFDVRFSGALGFVGAGEARVQPDVLRLAGRRRRWGLWSREARVKLPLDCLQDVAVEGATLSFGLSPQAPFDAPVRASRLSCVLDSAEAARELQSLLPTRTSPQAEQQRQLAQRLAAYPHRAWGTGVLLVLNLLGFALLLAQGGDPLGVSGQLLVASGSGFGPLVRDGELWRLLTALFLHGSLLSLLVSLWALWDLGRLAERLMGLPKFLIVYAASGLLGGLAGLWWDPWGNGAGASGAIFGLLGGLLMYLSLPGNGVSLSVMRKHLVPVAALVGYALWAGLASPGIGPAVQGAGLVMGALCALVLSQPPREWPELWTLMARVLLTVLTVAAGLLLWSQTPNRGPAYRADQAFAAELSQLMGEQQRRAAQLRQLPEPGQAGDVRDKPTRELLMVELRDHQRFWQDSVARLGKLYLPKDARMSRLQAALKRHASEQQELSAQWLDWVTGPESPEARRQLAEARSQAWRAEQSLQQEWRALAALPR
;
A
#
# COMPACT_ATOMS: atom_id res chain seq x y z
N MET A 1 -6.65 -43.02 -28.29
CA MET A 1 -7.73 -43.53 -29.15
C MET A 1 -7.58 -45.03 -29.24
N SER A 2 -8.50 -45.80 -28.67
CA SER A 2 -8.67 -47.23 -28.99
C SER A 2 -10.12 -47.59 -28.70
N GLY A 3 -10.79 -48.12 -29.72
CA GLY A 3 -12.23 -48.22 -29.89
C GLY A 3 -13.00 -48.84 -28.71
N GLN A 4 -14.13 -48.21 -28.39
CA GLN A 4 -15.30 -48.96 -27.91
C GLN A 4 -15.69 -49.93 -29.04
N GLU A 5 -15.23 -51.18 -28.97
CA GLU A 5 -15.91 -52.25 -29.67
C GLU A 5 -17.31 -52.36 -29.07
N SER A 6 -18.30 -51.88 -29.83
CA SER A 6 -19.70 -52.08 -29.54
C SER A 6 -20.01 -53.58 -29.59
N LEU A 7 -19.90 -54.26 -28.45
CA LEU A 7 -20.38 -55.63 -28.27
C LEU A 7 -21.89 -55.62 -28.48
N GLY A 8 -22.29 -55.88 -29.71
CA GLY A 8 -23.68 -55.98 -30.12
C GLY A 8 -24.26 -57.31 -29.69
N TYR A 9 -25.52 -57.31 -29.28
CA TYR A 9 -26.29 -58.48 -28.91
C TYR A 9 -27.14 -58.93 -30.09
N ARG A 10 -27.25 -60.23 -30.32
CA ARG A 10 -28.22 -60.84 -31.23
C ARG A 10 -29.43 -61.30 -30.43
N VAL A 11 -30.63 -60.99 -30.89
CA VAL A 11 -31.89 -61.38 -30.22
C VAL A 11 -32.43 -62.63 -30.90
N VAL A 12 -32.86 -63.62 -30.13
CA VAL A 12 -33.50 -64.83 -30.66
C VAL A 12 -35.01 -64.62 -30.69
N LEU A 13 -35.60 -64.58 -31.89
CA LEU A 13 -37.04 -64.51 -32.13
C LEU A 13 -37.47 -65.71 -32.96
N ASP A 14 -38.42 -66.50 -32.47
CA ASP A 14 -39.00 -67.66 -33.18
C ASP A 14 -37.96 -68.63 -33.79
N GLY A 15 -36.83 -68.82 -33.10
CA GLY A 15 -35.74 -69.71 -33.53
C GLY A 15 -34.73 -69.09 -34.51
N GLN A 16 -34.87 -67.81 -34.87
CA GLN A 16 -33.92 -67.07 -35.69
C GLN A 16 -33.18 -65.98 -34.90
N GLU A 17 -31.88 -65.83 -35.16
CA GLU A 17 -31.05 -64.76 -34.60
C GLU A 17 -31.15 -63.49 -35.45
N VAL A 18 -31.57 -62.38 -34.84
CA VAL A 18 -31.66 -61.06 -35.49
C VAL A 18 -30.83 -60.02 -34.75
N GLY A 19 -30.07 -59.22 -35.48
CA GLY A 19 -29.13 -58.25 -34.95
C GLY A 19 -27.86 -58.14 -35.80
N PRO A 20 -26.77 -57.52 -35.28
CA PRO A 20 -26.56 -57.13 -33.88
C PRO A 20 -27.21 -55.79 -33.48
N TYR A 21 -27.65 -55.69 -32.22
CA TYR A 21 -28.18 -54.47 -31.61
C TYR A 21 -27.36 -54.08 -30.37
N ASP A 22 -27.14 -52.78 -30.16
CA ASP A 22 -26.50 -52.31 -28.94
C ASP A 22 -27.46 -52.37 -27.72
N ARG A 23 -26.90 -52.27 -26.52
CA ARG A 23 -27.69 -52.31 -25.26
C ARG A 23 -28.81 -51.26 -25.25
N ARG A 24 -28.57 -50.07 -25.81
CA ARG A 24 -29.54 -48.98 -25.85
C ARG A 24 -30.73 -49.32 -26.76
N THR A 25 -30.47 -49.94 -27.90
CA THR A 25 -31.52 -50.37 -28.85
C THR A 25 -32.38 -51.48 -28.24
N ILE A 26 -31.79 -52.45 -27.55
CA ILE A 26 -32.56 -53.52 -26.87
C ILE A 26 -33.48 -52.96 -25.78
N ILE A 27 -32.98 -52.01 -24.98
CA ILE A 27 -33.81 -51.31 -23.99
C ILE A 27 -34.96 -50.56 -24.68
N GLY A 28 -34.68 -49.89 -25.82
CA GLY A 28 -35.71 -49.20 -26.61
C GLY A 28 -36.77 -50.14 -27.19
N MET A 29 -36.37 -51.29 -27.72
CA MET A 29 -37.28 -52.32 -28.25
C MET A 29 -38.17 -52.92 -27.15
N ARG A 30 -37.65 -53.10 -25.93
CA ARG A 30 -38.47 -53.51 -24.78
C ARG A 30 -39.49 -52.45 -24.38
N ILE A 31 -39.11 -51.18 -24.34
CA ILE A 31 -40.04 -50.08 -24.00
C ILE A 31 -41.18 -49.99 -25.02
N ARG A 32 -40.89 -50.23 -26.30
CA ARG A 32 -41.90 -50.31 -27.38
C ARG A 32 -42.69 -51.63 -27.39
N LYS A 33 -42.47 -52.51 -26.42
CA LYS A 33 -43.08 -53.85 -26.30
C LYS A 33 -42.78 -54.81 -27.46
N THR A 34 -41.75 -54.51 -28.27
CA THR A 34 -41.26 -55.39 -29.33
C THR A 34 -40.49 -56.58 -28.74
N LEU A 35 -39.86 -56.39 -27.57
CA LEU A 35 -39.23 -57.44 -26.78
C LEU A 35 -39.83 -57.49 -25.37
N ASN A 36 -39.91 -58.70 -24.80
CA ASN A 36 -40.27 -58.96 -23.41
C ASN A 36 -39.06 -59.46 -22.60
N ASN A 37 -39.19 -59.54 -21.28
CA ASN A 37 -38.08 -59.93 -20.39
C ASN A 37 -37.54 -61.34 -20.65
N GLY A 38 -38.35 -62.25 -21.20
CA GLY A 38 -37.99 -63.63 -21.47
C GLY A 38 -37.29 -63.84 -22.81
N HIS A 39 -37.17 -62.81 -23.65
CA HIS A 39 -36.42 -62.94 -24.90
C HIS A 39 -34.93 -63.11 -24.64
N VAL A 40 -34.33 -64.04 -25.38
CA VAL A 40 -32.93 -64.42 -25.24
C VAL A 40 -32.06 -63.53 -26.12
N LEU A 41 -30.95 -63.07 -25.53
CA LEU A 41 -29.92 -62.26 -26.13
C LEU A 41 -28.61 -63.05 -26.13
N ILE A 42 -27.94 -63.10 -27.27
CA ILE A 42 -26.64 -63.72 -27.43
C ILE A 42 -25.61 -62.59 -27.56
N ASP A 43 -24.65 -62.53 -26.65
CA ASP A 43 -23.55 -61.57 -26.71
C ASP A 43 -22.54 -61.96 -27.81
N ALA A 44 -21.59 -61.06 -28.09
CA ALA A 44 -20.58 -61.30 -29.12
C ALA A 44 -19.61 -62.45 -28.79
N GLN A 45 -19.61 -62.96 -27.55
CA GLN A 45 -18.79 -64.08 -27.09
C GLN A 45 -19.58 -65.40 -27.04
N GLY A 46 -20.83 -65.41 -27.49
CA GLY A 46 -21.71 -66.59 -27.50
C GLY A 46 -22.43 -66.86 -26.18
N GLY A 47 -22.34 -65.95 -25.21
CA GLY A 47 -23.06 -66.02 -23.94
C GLY A 47 -24.54 -65.67 -24.11
N SER A 48 -25.41 -66.52 -23.55
CA SER A 48 -26.86 -66.29 -23.54
C SER A 48 -27.30 -65.57 -22.27
N THR A 49 -28.05 -64.47 -22.41
CA THR A 49 -28.66 -63.72 -21.31
C THR A 49 -30.08 -63.32 -21.69
N THR A 50 -30.97 -63.02 -20.73
CA THR A 50 -32.30 -62.53 -21.08
C THR A 50 -32.34 -61.00 -21.12
N VAL A 51 -33.34 -60.44 -21.82
CA VAL A 51 -33.62 -58.99 -21.77
C VAL A 51 -33.86 -58.52 -20.33
N GLY A 52 -34.46 -59.37 -19.48
CA GLY A 52 -34.62 -59.09 -18.04
C GLY A 52 -33.28 -58.93 -17.33
N ASP A 53 -32.35 -59.87 -17.54
CA ASP A 53 -31.05 -59.90 -16.87
C ASP A 53 -30.13 -58.74 -17.32
N LEU A 54 -30.17 -58.38 -18.61
CA LEU A 54 -29.41 -57.25 -19.16
C LEU A 54 -29.79 -55.91 -18.52
N ILE A 55 -31.05 -55.77 -18.13
CA ILE A 55 -31.61 -54.57 -17.49
C ILE A 55 -31.43 -54.62 -15.97
N GLY A 56 -31.37 -55.82 -15.39
CA GLY A 56 -31.22 -56.06 -13.96
C GLY A 56 -29.83 -55.80 -13.36
N ARG A 57 -28.78 -55.59 -14.17
CA ARG A 57 -27.43 -55.24 -13.66
C ARG A 57 -27.18 -53.71 -13.61
N PRO A 58 -27.10 -53.10 -12.43
CA PRO A 58 -26.36 -51.85 -12.22
C PRO A 58 -24.90 -52.13 -11.78
N PRO A 59 -23.94 -51.22 -12.04
CA PRO A 59 -23.02 -50.94 -10.93
C PRO A 59 -22.81 -49.43 -10.75
N PRO A 60 -23.22 -48.90 -9.59
CA PRO A 60 -22.44 -47.90 -8.89
C PRO A 60 -21.79 -48.52 -7.65
N ARG A 61 -20.55 -48.10 -7.42
CA ARG A 61 -19.69 -48.48 -6.28
C ARG A 61 -20.34 -48.08 -4.94
N PRO A 62 -20.08 -48.82 -3.86
CA PRO A 62 -20.49 -48.38 -2.53
C PRO A 62 -19.79 -47.07 -2.17
N SER A 63 -20.57 -46.04 -1.88
CA SER A 63 -20.12 -44.80 -1.26
C SER A 63 -19.81 -45.09 0.21
N THR A 64 -18.54 -45.08 0.56
CA THR A 64 -18.08 -45.03 1.95
C THR A 64 -18.40 -43.63 2.50
N GLY A 65 -19.56 -43.46 3.13
CA GLY A 65 -19.89 -42.16 3.74
C GLY A 65 -21.27 -42.00 4.36
N PHE A 66 -22.19 -42.97 4.23
CA PHE A 66 -23.49 -42.86 4.89
C PHE A 66 -23.46 -43.56 6.24
N ALA A 67 -23.24 -42.81 7.32
CA ALA A 67 -23.37 -43.27 8.69
C ALA A 67 -24.84 -43.12 9.15
N ALA A 68 -25.79 -43.73 8.45
CA ALA A 68 -27.12 -43.88 9.02
C ALA A 68 -27.11 -45.00 10.05
N SER A 69 -27.70 -44.76 11.21
CA SER A 69 -28.05 -45.80 12.16
C SER A 69 -28.83 -46.91 11.43
N ARG A 70 -28.55 -48.17 11.76
CA ARG A 70 -29.20 -49.36 11.19
C ARG A 70 -30.75 -49.29 11.23
N ASP A 71 -31.32 -48.45 12.10
CA ASP A 71 -32.76 -48.24 12.31
C ASP A 71 -33.45 -47.38 11.24
N LEU A 72 -32.73 -46.48 10.55
CA LEU A 72 -33.31 -45.61 9.50
C LEU A 72 -33.50 -46.36 8.17
N LEU A 73 -32.64 -47.34 7.89
CA LEU A 73 -32.71 -48.16 6.68
C LEU A 73 -33.84 -49.22 6.76
N THR A 74 -34.24 -49.60 7.96
CA THR A 74 -35.26 -50.64 8.21
C THR A 74 -36.69 -50.10 8.28
N SER A 75 -36.89 -48.79 8.53
CA SER A 75 -38.22 -48.18 8.67
C SER A 75 -38.75 -47.45 7.41
N GLY A 76 -37.91 -47.22 6.40
CA GLY A 76 -38.30 -46.48 5.19
C GLY A 76 -38.64 -44.99 5.41
N GLN A 77 -38.45 -44.48 6.62
CA GLN A 77 -38.64 -43.08 6.98
C GLN A 77 -37.32 -42.33 6.82
N PHE A 78 -37.28 -41.41 5.86
CA PHE A 78 -36.11 -40.56 5.63
C PHE A 78 -36.27 -39.23 6.36
N PRO A 79 -35.23 -38.77 7.08
CA PRO A 79 -35.28 -37.52 7.84
C PRO A 79 -35.58 -36.34 6.92
N THR A 80 -36.50 -35.50 7.37
CA THR A 80 -37.11 -34.40 6.63
C THR A 80 -37.01 -33.14 7.49
N PHE A 81 -36.52 -32.06 6.90
CA PHE A 81 -36.27 -30.80 7.59
C PHE A 81 -36.99 -29.67 6.88
N ASP A 82 -37.70 -28.84 7.63
CA ASP A 82 -38.22 -27.59 7.12
C ASP A 82 -37.09 -26.57 6.98
N VAL A 83 -37.02 -25.95 5.81
CA VAL A 83 -35.94 -25.04 5.43
C VAL A 83 -36.50 -23.78 4.79
N ARG A 84 -35.85 -22.64 5.06
CA ARG A 84 -36.07 -21.39 4.34
C ARG A 84 -34.91 -21.14 3.39
N PHE A 85 -35.19 -21.11 2.09
CA PHE A 85 -34.21 -20.87 1.04
C PHE A 85 -33.96 -19.38 0.82
N SER A 86 -32.68 -18.99 0.74
CA SER A 86 -32.22 -17.63 0.46
C SER A 86 -31.58 -17.52 -0.93
N GLY A 87 -32.38 -17.64 -2.01
CA GLY A 87 -31.93 -17.39 -3.40
C GLY A 87 -31.09 -18.48 -4.06
N ALA A 88 -30.87 -19.60 -3.36
CA ALA A 88 -30.07 -20.74 -3.78
C ALA A 88 -30.78 -21.54 -4.90
N LEU A 89 -30.12 -21.80 -6.05
CA LEU A 89 -30.73 -22.49 -7.23
C LEU A 89 -32.04 -21.83 -7.76
N GLY A 90 -32.33 -20.59 -7.34
CA GLY A 90 -33.59 -19.91 -7.62
C GLY A 90 -34.72 -20.25 -6.64
N PHE A 91 -34.49 -21.05 -5.59
CA PHE A 91 -35.47 -21.28 -4.53
C PHE A 91 -35.64 -20.05 -3.63
N VAL A 92 -36.88 -19.76 -3.24
CA VAL A 92 -37.24 -18.61 -2.38
C VAL A 92 -38.31 -19.02 -1.38
N GLY A 93 -38.09 -18.68 -0.11
CA GLY A 93 -39.08 -18.88 0.96
C GLY A 93 -39.02 -20.27 1.58
N ALA A 94 -40.13 -20.71 2.16
CA ALA A 94 -40.23 -22.00 2.82
C ALA A 94 -40.17 -23.17 1.83
N GLY A 95 -39.63 -24.28 2.31
CA GLY A 95 -39.57 -25.56 1.61
C GLY A 95 -39.04 -26.66 2.50
N GLU A 96 -38.72 -27.80 1.90
CA GLU A 96 -38.38 -29.04 2.59
C GLU A 96 -37.06 -29.59 2.06
N ALA A 97 -36.19 -30.03 2.96
CA ALA A 97 -34.97 -30.77 2.67
C ALA A 97 -35.08 -32.19 3.21
N ARG A 98 -34.98 -33.19 2.32
CA ARG A 98 -35.07 -34.61 2.69
C ARG A 98 -33.81 -35.34 2.29
N VAL A 99 -33.18 -36.02 3.24
CA VAL A 99 -31.94 -36.77 3.00
C VAL A 99 -32.25 -38.23 2.71
N GLN A 100 -31.80 -38.71 1.54
CA GLN A 100 -31.85 -40.12 1.14
C GLN A 100 -30.42 -40.67 1.02
N PRO A 101 -30.22 -42.00 0.93
CA PRO A 101 -28.88 -42.61 0.98
C PRO A 101 -27.88 -42.04 -0.03
N ASP A 102 -28.35 -41.69 -1.23
CA ASP A 102 -27.51 -41.18 -2.32
C ASP A 102 -27.85 -39.75 -2.76
N VAL A 103 -28.93 -39.16 -2.24
CA VAL A 103 -29.49 -37.89 -2.76
C VAL A 103 -30.07 -37.03 -1.64
N LEU A 104 -29.70 -35.75 -1.63
CA LEU A 104 -30.41 -34.69 -0.92
C LEU A 104 -31.53 -34.14 -1.82
N ARG A 105 -32.79 -34.28 -1.42
CA ARG A 105 -33.93 -33.70 -2.15
C ARG A 105 -34.31 -32.37 -1.53
N LEU A 106 -34.38 -31.33 -2.36
CA LEU A 106 -34.88 -30.01 -1.99
C LEU A 106 -36.21 -29.79 -2.71
N ALA A 107 -37.25 -29.44 -1.95
CA ALA A 107 -38.58 -29.11 -2.47
C ALA A 107 -38.98 -27.70 -2.02
N GLY A 108 -39.54 -26.90 -2.92
CA GLY A 108 -39.97 -25.54 -2.57
C GLY A 108 -40.31 -24.70 -3.79
N ARG A 109 -40.58 -23.42 -3.57
CA ARG A 109 -40.87 -22.47 -4.66
C ARG A 109 -39.58 -22.02 -5.33
N ARG A 110 -39.47 -22.25 -6.65
CA ARG A 110 -38.33 -21.86 -7.49
C ARG A 110 -38.74 -20.80 -8.51
N ARG A 111 -38.00 -19.70 -8.60
CA ARG A 111 -38.15 -18.64 -9.61
C ARG A 111 -37.53 -19.08 -10.93
N ARG A 112 -38.29 -18.99 -12.02
CA ARG A 112 -37.83 -19.36 -13.37
C ARG A 112 -37.63 -18.13 -14.28
N TRP A 113 -38.32 -17.01 -14.01
CA TRP A 113 -38.08 -15.67 -14.59
C TRP A 113 -38.86 -14.61 -13.78
N GLY A 114 -38.20 -13.54 -13.35
CA GLY A 114 -38.86 -12.40 -12.68
C GLY A 114 -39.66 -12.75 -11.41
N LEU A 115 -40.94 -12.38 -11.40
CA LEU A 115 -41.89 -12.53 -10.28
C LEU A 115 -42.61 -13.90 -10.21
N TRP A 116 -42.39 -14.79 -11.19
CA TRP A 116 -43.13 -16.06 -11.29
C TRP A 116 -42.37 -17.20 -10.61
N SER A 117 -43.00 -17.81 -9.60
CA SER A 117 -42.49 -18.99 -8.89
C SER A 117 -43.37 -20.22 -9.13
N ARG A 118 -42.77 -21.40 -9.29
CA ARG A 118 -43.49 -22.70 -9.27
C ARG A 118 -42.87 -23.61 -8.23
N GLU A 119 -43.65 -24.56 -7.74
CA GLU A 119 -43.09 -25.68 -6.99
C GLU A 119 -42.11 -26.45 -7.87
N ALA A 120 -40.91 -26.67 -7.33
CA ALA A 120 -39.87 -27.45 -7.96
C ALA A 120 -39.29 -28.42 -6.92
N ARG A 121 -38.87 -29.58 -7.42
CA ARG A 121 -38.12 -30.56 -6.64
C ARG A 121 -36.78 -30.76 -7.34
N VAL A 122 -35.70 -30.52 -6.62
CA VAL A 122 -34.33 -30.74 -7.10
C VAL A 122 -33.73 -31.89 -6.31
N LYS A 123 -33.14 -32.84 -7.03
CA LYS A 123 -32.41 -33.97 -6.46
C LYS A 123 -30.93 -33.65 -6.58
N LEU A 124 -30.24 -33.47 -5.46
CA LEU A 124 -28.79 -33.24 -5.44
C LEU A 124 -28.11 -34.54 -5.03
N PRO A 125 -27.40 -35.22 -5.93
CA PRO A 125 -26.56 -36.35 -5.56
C PRO A 125 -25.61 -35.95 -4.43
N LEU A 126 -25.51 -36.77 -3.37
CA LEU A 126 -24.65 -36.45 -2.22
C LEU A 126 -23.18 -36.35 -2.65
N ASP A 127 -22.74 -37.13 -3.62
CA ASP A 127 -21.38 -37.09 -4.16
C ASP A 127 -20.97 -35.73 -4.75
N CYS A 128 -21.94 -34.90 -5.14
CA CYS A 128 -21.74 -33.56 -5.67
C CYS A 128 -21.66 -32.47 -4.58
N LEU A 129 -21.99 -32.79 -3.33
CA LEU A 129 -21.95 -31.85 -2.21
C LEU A 129 -20.54 -31.76 -1.61
N GLN A 130 -20.10 -30.53 -1.34
CA GLN A 130 -18.80 -30.25 -0.73
C GLN A 130 -18.91 -29.05 0.23
N ASP A 131 -17.95 -28.88 1.13
CA ASP A 131 -17.80 -27.70 2.01
C ASP A 131 -19.04 -27.39 2.87
N VAL A 132 -19.64 -28.44 3.44
CA VAL A 132 -20.81 -28.30 4.34
C VAL A 132 -20.40 -27.60 5.64
N ALA A 133 -21.02 -26.47 5.94
CA ALA A 133 -20.77 -25.65 7.11
C ALA A 133 -22.08 -25.16 7.75
N VAL A 134 -22.11 -25.11 9.08
CA VAL A 134 -23.25 -24.61 9.86
C VAL A 134 -22.82 -23.38 10.66
N GLU A 135 -23.60 -22.29 10.55
CA GLU A 135 -23.48 -21.09 11.36
C GLU A 135 -24.85 -20.78 12.00
N GLY A 136 -24.99 -21.08 13.29
CA GLY A 136 -26.27 -21.01 13.98
C GLY A 136 -27.30 -21.97 13.37
N ALA A 137 -28.43 -21.45 12.91
CA ALA A 137 -29.45 -22.21 12.19
C ALA A 137 -29.24 -22.25 10.66
N THR A 138 -28.17 -21.65 10.15
CA THR A 138 -27.90 -21.60 8.71
C THR A 138 -26.96 -22.72 8.32
N LEU A 139 -27.40 -23.60 7.41
CA LEU A 139 -26.58 -24.60 6.75
C LEU A 139 -26.14 -24.08 5.38
N SER A 140 -24.86 -24.17 5.05
CA SER A 140 -24.32 -23.85 3.74
C SER A 140 -23.49 -24.98 3.16
N PHE A 141 -23.52 -25.18 1.85
CA PHE A 141 -22.74 -26.21 1.15
C PHE A 141 -22.45 -25.79 -0.31
N GLY A 142 -21.29 -26.17 -0.82
CA GLY A 142 -20.89 -26.01 -2.22
C GLY A 142 -21.35 -27.17 -3.09
N LEU A 143 -21.41 -26.92 -4.41
CA LEU A 143 -21.61 -27.94 -5.43
C LEU A 143 -20.31 -28.17 -6.20
N SER A 144 -19.98 -29.43 -6.47
CA SER A 144 -18.87 -29.82 -7.33
C SER A 144 -19.11 -29.37 -8.78
N PRO A 145 -18.06 -28.96 -9.54
CA PRO A 145 -18.18 -28.60 -10.95
C PRO A 145 -18.70 -29.72 -11.85
N GLN A 146 -18.60 -30.98 -11.40
CA GLN A 146 -19.07 -32.17 -12.13
C GLN A 146 -20.56 -32.48 -11.87
N ALA A 147 -21.28 -31.59 -11.18
CA ALA A 147 -22.70 -31.80 -10.90
C ALA A 147 -23.49 -31.96 -12.21
N PRO A 148 -24.40 -32.95 -12.32
CA PRO A 148 -25.08 -33.32 -13.57
C PRO A 148 -26.17 -32.33 -14.03
N PHE A 149 -26.12 -31.06 -13.62
CA PHE A 149 -27.16 -30.07 -13.89
C PHE A 149 -26.66 -28.93 -14.78
N ASP A 150 -27.44 -28.60 -15.81
CA ASP A 150 -27.38 -27.34 -16.60
C ASP A 150 -27.83 -26.11 -15.77
N ALA A 151 -27.45 -26.06 -14.50
CA ALA A 151 -27.57 -24.84 -13.70
C ALA A 151 -26.34 -23.98 -14.05
N PRO A 152 -26.51 -22.69 -14.41
CA PRO A 152 -25.36 -21.83 -14.63
C PRO A 152 -24.47 -21.89 -13.38
N VAL A 153 -23.25 -22.37 -13.58
CA VAL A 153 -22.19 -22.70 -12.60
C VAL A 153 -21.79 -21.49 -11.71
N ARG A 154 -22.52 -20.37 -11.79
CA ARG A 154 -22.33 -19.14 -11.00
C ARG A 154 -22.81 -19.22 -9.55
N ALA A 155 -23.61 -20.21 -9.16
CA ALA A 155 -24.02 -20.39 -7.76
C ALA A 155 -23.19 -21.48 -7.07
N SER A 156 -21.95 -21.14 -6.72
CA SER A 156 -20.95 -22.04 -6.11
C SER A 156 -21.18 -22.35 -4.63
N ARG A 157 -22.24 -21.82 -4.02
CA ARG A 157 -22.60 -22.10 -2.62
C ARG A 157 -24.11 -21.94 -2.42
N LEU A 158 -24.72 -22.93 -1.81
CA LEU A 158 -26.12 -22.95 -1.41
C LEU A 158 -26.19 -22.74 0.09
N SER A 159 -27.20 -22.00 0.54
CA SER A 159 -27.51 -21.82 1.95
C SER A 159 -29.00 -21.97 2.20
N CYS A 160 -29.34 -22.63 3.29
CA CYS A 160 -30.69 -22.71 3.82
C CYS A 160 -30.68 -22.44 5.32
N VAL A 161 -31.75 -21.82 5.81
CA VAL A 161 -31.95 -21.58 7.24
C VAL A 161 -32.95 -22.62 7.75
N LEU A 162 -32.60 -23.32 8.82
CA LEU A 162 -33.44 -24.29 9.51
C LEU A 162 -34.14 -23.62 10.71
N ASP A 163 -35.10 -24.31 11.30
CA ASP A 163 -35.87 -23.80 12.44
C ASP A 163 -35.03 -23.67 13.72
N SER A 164 -33.98 -24.49 13.85
CA SER A 164 -33.08 -24.45 14.99
C SER A 164 -31.62 -24.74 14.61
N ALA A 165 -30.69 -24.31 15.46
CA ALA A 165 -29.28 -24.65 15.32
C ALA A 165 -29.00 -26.15 15.54
N GLU A 166 -29.89 -26.86 16.23
CA GLU A 166 -29.82 -28.31 16.43
C GLU A 166 -30.21 -29.04 15.15
N ALA A 167 -31.32 -28.66 14.51
CA ALA A 167 -31.75 -29.20 13.22
C ALA A 167 -30.69 -28.97 12.15
N ALA A 168 -30.02 -27.81 12.15
CA ALA A 168 -28.93 -27.53 11.22
C ALA A 168 -27.73 -28.48 11.40
N ARG A 169 -27.36 -28.80 12.64
CA ARG A 169 -26.30 -29.77 12.95
C ARG A 169 -26.71 -31.21 12.63
N GLU A 170 -27.97 -31.55 12.90
CA GLU A 170 -28.52 -32.86 12.55
C GLU A 170 -28.48 -33.07 11.03
N LEU A 171 -28.96 -32.11 10.26
CA LEU A 171 -28.88 -32.16 8.80
C LEU A 171 -27.42 -32.20 8.32
N GLN A 172 -26.50 -31.44 8.93
CA GLN A 172 -25.07 -31.52 8.61
C GLN A 172 -24.49 -32.93 8.84
N SER A 173 -24.91 -33.62 9.91
CA SER A 173 -24.42 -34.97 10.24
C SER A 173 -24.80 -36.02 9.20
N LEU A 174 -25.88 -35.77 8.45
CA LEU A 174 -26.38 -36.66 7.40
C LEU A 174 -25.78 -36.34 6.01
N LEU A 175 -25.03 -35.25 5.89
CA LEU A 175 -24.41 -34.80 4.65
C LEU A 175 -22.94 -35.21 4.59
N PRO A 176 -22.39 -35.37 3.37
CA PRO A 176 -20.99 -35.79 3.21
C PRO A 176 -20.03 -34.72 3.72
N THR A 177 -18.96 -35.17 4.36
CA THR A 177 -17.90 -34.33 4.93
C THR A 177 -16.81 -33.93 3.91
N ARG A 178 -17.10 -34.04 2.61
CA ARG A 178 -16.12 -33.73 1.55
C ARG A 178 -15.76 -32.25 1.58
N THR A 179 -14.46 -31.97 1.67
CA THR A 179 -13.90 -30.62 1.47
C THR A 179 -13.41 -30.46 0.04
N SER A 180 -13.65 -29.28 -0.55
CA SER A 180 -13.03 -28.94 -1.81
C SER A 180 -11.53 -28.71 -1.61
N PRO A 181 -10.69 -28.92 -2.65
CA PRO A 181 -9.26 -28.62 -2.58
C PRO A 181 -8.97 -27.17 -2.14
N GLN A 182 -9.86 -26.23 -2.52
CA GLN A 182 -9.74 -24.82 -2.15
C GLN A 182 -10.07 -24.57 -0.68
N ALA A 183 -11.11 -25.21 -0.13
CA ALA A 183 -11.45 -25.11 1.28
C ALA A 183 -10.40 -25.79 2.17
N GLU A 184 -9.82 -26.90 1.70
CA GLU A 184 -8.74 -27.58 2.40
C GLU A 184 -7.46 -26.72 2.45
N GLN A 185 -7.10 -26.06 1.33
CA GLN A 185 -6.04 -25.06 1.31
C GLN A 185 -6.32 -23.90 2.29
N GLN A 186 -7.55 -23.38 2.31
CA GLN A 186 -7.94 -22.31 3.25
C GLN A 186 -7.87 -22.76 4.71
N ARG A 187 -8.24 -24.01 5.03
CA ARG A 187 -8.12 -24.58 6.38
C ARG A 187 -6.66 -24.75 6.78
N GLN A 188 -5.82 -25.30 5.90
CA GLN A 188 -4.38 -25.44 6.15
C GLN A 188 -3.71 -24.08 6.36
N LEU A 189 -4.09 -23.08 5.57
CA LEU A 189 -3.67 -21.70 5.79
C LEU A 189 -4.13 -21.17 7.15
N ALA A 190 -5.41 -21.32 7.49
CA ALA A 190 -5.96 -20.84 8.75
C ALA A 190 -5.25 -21.49 9.94
N GLN A 191 -4.93 -22.78 9.84
CA GLN A 191 -4.13 -23.52 10.81
C GLN A 191 -2.68 -23.01 10.88
N ARG A 192 -2.03 -22.74 9.73
CA ARG A 192 -0.71 -22.11 9.69
C ARG A 192 -0.72 -20.72 10.34
N LEU A 193 -1.71 -19.88 10.01
CA LEU A 193 -1.91 -18.56 10.60
C LEU A 193 -2.20 -18.63 12.11
N ALA A 194 -2.91 -19.66 12.57
CA ALA A 194 -3.19 -19.91 13.98
C ALA A 194 -1.96 -20.45 14.74
N ALA A 195 -1.05 -21.13 14.06
CA ALA A 195 0.21 -21.61 14.64
C ALA A 195 1.23 -20.48 14.85
N TYR A 196 1.10 -19.35 14.15
CA TYR A 196 1.92 -18.17 14.41
C TYR A 196 1.46 -17.46 15.70
N PRO A 197 2.39 -16.99 16.55
CA PRO A 197 2.04 -16.32 17.79
C PRO A 197 1.08 -15.15 17.53
N HIS A 198 -0.05 -15.15 18.23
CA HIS A 198 -1.16 -14.20 18.01
C HIS A 198 -0.76 -12.72 18.10
N ARG A 199 0.37 -12.39 18.74
CA ARG A 199 0.82 -11.04 19.05
C ARG A 199 1.83 -10.56 18.00
N ALA A 200 1.36 -9.70 17.09
CA ALA A 200 2.16 -8.94 16.14
C ALA A 200 2.80 -7.73 16.84
N TRP A 201 3.76 -8.00 17.72
CA TRP A 201 4.37 -7.00 18.58
C TRP A 201 5.25 -6.03 17.81
N GLY A 202 5.88 -6.46 16.72
CA GLY A 202 6.67 -5.58 15.85
C GLY A 202 5.79 -4.49 15.24
N THR A 203 4.63 -4.87 14.73
CA THR A 203 3.62 -3.93 14.22
C THR A 203 3.18 -2.95 15.32
N GLY A 204 2.93 -3.46 16.53
CA GLY A 204 2.58 -2.64 17.69
C GLY A 204 3.64 -1.58 18.02
N VAL A 205 4.92 -1.97 18.03
CA VAL A 205 6.05 -1.05 18.27
C VAL A 205 6.11 0.02 17.19
N LEU A 206 5.99 -0.33 15.91
CA LEU A 206 6.01 0.66 14.84
C LEU A 206 4.86 1.65 14.95
N LEU A 207 3.66 1.22 15.32
CA LEU A 207 2.53 2.13 15.54
C LEU A 207 2.81 3.14 16.65
N VAL A 208 3.36 2.67 17.78
CA VAL A 208 3.75 3.55 18.89
C VAL A 208 4.83 4.54 18.45
N LEU A 209 5.85 4.11 17.70
CA LEU A 209 6.89 5.01 17.21
C LEU A 209 6.34 6.09 16.27
N ASN A 210 5.40 5.75 15.39
CA ASN A 210 4.73 6.72 14.52
C ASN A 210 3.89 7.74 15.30
N LEU A 211 3.16 7.27 16.33
CA LEU A 211 2.39 8.13 17.22
C LEU A 211 3.31 9.07 18.02
N LEU A 212 4.41 8.56 18.56
CA LEU A 212 5.40 9.36 19.29
C LEU A 212 6.07 10.40 18.40
N GLY A 213 6.45 10.02 17.17
CA GLY A 213 7.05 10.94 16.20
C GLY A 213 6.12 12.11 15.87
N PHE A 214 4.83 11.84 15.66
CA PHE A 214 3.86 12.91 15.41
C PHE A 214 3.57 13.76 16.67
N ALA A 215 3.45 13.13 17.85
CA ALA A 215 3.26 13.86 19.10
C ALA A 215 4.42 14.83 19.39
N LEU A 216 5.65 14.42 19.08
CA LEU A 216 6.82 15.28 19.20
C LEU A 216 6.76 16.50 18.27
N LEU A 217 6.28 16.34 17.03
CA LEU A 217 6.07 17.46 16.10
C LEU A 217 5.04 18.45 16.65
N LEU A 218 3.94 17.97 17.23
CA LEU A 218 2.94 18.83 17.86
C LEU A 218 3.51 19.57 19.07
N ALA A 219 4.31 18.89 19.90
CA ALA A 219 4.97 19.49 21.06
C ALA A 219 5.96 20.61 20.68
N GLN A 220 6.51 20.56 19.46
CA GLN A 220 7.38 21.59 18.89
C GLN A 220 6.62 22.71 18.15
N GLY A 221 5.28 22.76 18.26
CA GLY A 221 4.45 23.79 17.66
C GLY A 221 3.96 23.47 16.24
N GLY A 222 3.98 22.21 15.82
CA GLY A 222 3.41 21.77 14.54
C GLY A 222 1.89 21.86 14.51
N ASP A 223 1.32 22.31 13.39
CA ASP A 223 -0.12 22.26 13.13
C ASP A 223 -0.53 20.82 12.74
N PRO A 224 -1.53 20.21 13.40
CA PRO A 224 -2.00 18.87 13.06
C PRO A 224 -2.55 18.75 11.64
N LEU A 225 -3.04 19.82 11.02
CA LEU A 225 -3.54 19.82 9.66
C LEU A 225 -2.41 19.89 8.61
N GLY A 226 -1.28 20.50 8.98
CA GLY A 226 -0.14 20.68 8.09
C GLY A 226 1.10 21.15 8.83
N VAL A 227 1.98 20.21 9.17
CA VAL A 227 3.26 20.49 9.81
C VAL A 227 4.15 21.23 8.81
N SER A 228 4.79 22.32 9.25
CA SER A 228 5.65 23.11 8.38
C SER A 228 6.85 22.29 7.90
N GLY A 229 7.24 22.49 6.63
CA GLY A 229 8.38 21.79 6.05
C GLY A 229 9.68 22.04 6.83
N GLN A 230 9.86 23.24 7.39
CA GLN A 230 11.01 23.59 8.22
C GLN A 230 11.07 22.76 9.51
N LEU A 231 9.94 22.60 10.19
CA LEU A 231 9.85 21.79 11.40
C LEU A 231 10.10 20.31 11.11
N LEU A 232 9.58 19.79 10.00
CA LEU A 232 9.86 18.42 9.56
C LEU A 232 11.36 18.21 9.28
N VAL A 233 12.01 19.13 8.57
CA VAL A 233 13.47 19.05 8.31
C VAL A 233 14.25 19.14 9.61
N ALA A 234 13.91 20.06 10.51
CA ALA A 234 14.55 20.18 11.82
C ALA A 234 14.40 18.89 12.66
N SER A 235 13.25 18.22 12.54
CA SER A 235 12.93 16.98 13.26
C SER A 235 13.54 15.71 12.64
N GLY A 236 14.22 15.82 11.50
CA GLY A 236 14.92 14.69 10.90
C GLY A 236 14.21 14.04 9.71
N SER A 237 13.36 14.77 8.98
CA SER A 237 12.78 14.25 7.74
C SER A 237 13.84 14.06 6.65
N GLY A 238 13.49 13.24 5.66
CA GLY A 238 14.32 12.90 4.51
C GLY A 238 14.45 14.08 3.57
N PHE A 239 15.50 14.87 3.76
CA PHE A 239 15.78 16.07 2.98
C PHE A 239 17.11 15.92 2.24
N GLY A 240 17.06 15.93 0.91
CA GLY A 240 18.18 15.55 0.03
C GLY A 240 19.50 16.25 0.34
N PRO A 241 19.55 17.59 0.46
CA PRO A 241 20.77 18.31 0.80
C PRO A 241 21.47 17.80 2.06
N LEU A 242 20.73 17.60 3.15
CA LEU A 242 21.31 17.18 4.42
C LEU A 242 21.71 15.70 4.43
N VAL A 243 20.91 14.85 3.77
CA VAL A 243 21.25 13.43 3.60
C VAL A 243 22.56 13.28 2.80
N ARG A 244 22.73 14.07 1.73
CA ARG A 244 23.96 14.06 0.93
C ARG A 244 25.16 14.67 1.66
N ASP A 245 24.92 15.46 2.69
CA ASP A 245 25.96 16.02 3.57
C ASP A 245 26.31 15.12 4.78
N GLY A 246 25.89 13.85 4.75
CA GLY A 246 26.28 12.83 5.72
C GLY A 246 25.22 12.49 6.77
N GLU A 247 24.07 13.16 6.78
CA GLU A 247 22.97 12.88 7.72
C GLU A 247 22.10 11.69 7.27
N LEU A 248 22.72 10.54 7.01
CA LEU A 248 22.05 9.33 6.49
C LEU A 248 20.95 8.78 7.42
N TRP A 249 21.05 9.06 8.72
CA TRP A 249 20.05 8.69 9.73
C TRP A 249 18.66 9.26 9.41
N ARG A 250 18.60 10.37 8.65
CA ARG A 250 17.34 10.99 8.20
C ARG A 250 16.46 10.05 7.39
N LEU A 251 17.04 9.13 6.63
CA LEU A 251 16.28 8.15 5.85
C LEU A 251 15.50 7.19 6.77
N LEU A 252 16.02 6.90 7.96
CA LEU A 252 15.35 6.07 8.96
C LEU A 252 14.36 6.87 9.80
N THR A 253 14.75 8.05 10.28
CA THR A 253 13.86 8.88 11.11
C THR A 253 12.64 9.38 10.34
N ALA A 254 12.79 9.65 9.03
CA ALA A 254 11.70 10.03 8.14
C ALA A 254 10.53 9.03 8.15
N LEU A 255 10.77 7.75 8.43
CA LEU A 255 9.73 6.71 8.50
C LEU A 255 8.72 6.94 9.62
N PHE A 256 9.06 7.74 10.63
CA PHE A 256 8.25 7.96 11.82
C PHE A 256 7.66 9.38 11.91
N LEU A 257 8.05 10.28 11.00
CA LEU A 257 7.55 11.65 10.94
C LEU A 257 6.37 11.74 9.96
N HIS A 258 5.35 12.54 10.29
CA HIS A 258 4.16 12.69 9.44
C HIS A 258 3.85 14.17 9.26
N GLY A 259 3.54 14.58 8.03
CA GLY A 259 3.25 15.98 7.70
C GLY A 259 1.83 16.43 8.07
N SER A 260 0.92 15.50 8.39
CA SER A 260 -0.44 15.81 8.81
C SER A 260 -1.07 14.66 9.58
N LEU A 261 -2.10 14.96 10.37
CA LEU A 261 -2.88 13.95 11.10
C LEU A 261 -3.54 12.95 10.16
N LEU A 262 -4.05 13.39 9.01
CA LEU A 262 -4.65 12.50 8.01
C LEU A 262 -3.63 11.48 7.48
N SER A 263 -2.41 11.94 7.15
CA SER A 263 -1.32 11.08 6.68
C SER A 263 -0.94 10.01 7.71
N LEU A 264 -0.93 10.39 8.99
CA LEU A 264 -0.66 9.50 10.11
C LEU A 264 -1.78 8.46 10.23
N LEU A 265 -3.05 8.88 10.27
CA LEU A 265 -4.18 7.97 10.47
C LEU A 265 -4.27 6.91 9.37
N VAL A 266 -4.09 7.31 8.11
CA VAL A 266 -4.06 6.36 6.97
C VAL A 266 -2.89 5.38 7.11
N SER A 267 -1.70 5.87 7.49
CA SER A 267 -0.53 5.03 7.68
C SER A 267 -0.69 4.06 8.84
N LEU A 268 -1.22 4.50 9.99
CA LEU A 268 -1.48 3.65 11.15
C LEU A 268 -2.53 2.59 10.83
N TRP A 269 -3.61 2.94 10.12
CA TRP A 269 -4.63 1.98 9.73
C TRP A 269 -4.09 0.92 8.77
N ALA A 270 -3.38 1.35 7.73
CA ALA A 270 -2.77 0.44 6.77
C ALA A 270 -1.69 -0.44 7.43
N LEU A 271 -0.86 0.13 8.31
CA LEU A 271 0.17 -0.61 9.04
C LEU A 271 -0.42 -1.59 10.05
N TRP A 272 -1.48 -1.22 10.76
CA TRP A 272 -2.19 -2.14 11.66
C TRP A 272 -2.74 -3.34 10.90
N ASP A 273 -3.31 -3.14 9.71
CA ASP A 273 -3.89 -4.25 8.97
C ASP A 273 -2.83 -5.06 8.20
N LEU A 274 -2.10 -4.41 7.30
CA LEU A 274 -1.09 -5.05 6.45
C LEU A 274 0.14 -5.48 7.26
N GLY A 275 0.58 -4.69 8.23
CA GLY A 275 1.73 -5.03 9.07
C GLY A 275 1.49 -6.28 9.90
N ARG A 276 0.32 -6.42 10.53
CA ARG A 276 -0.02 -7.65 11.27
C ARG A 276 -0.12 -8.86 10.36
N LEU A 277 -0.67 -8.69 9.16
CA LEU A 277 -0.72 -9.78 8.18
C LEU A 277 0.70 -10.19 7.74
N ALA A 278 1.55 -9.22 7.41
CA ALA A 278 2.93 -9.45 6.98
C ALA A 278 3.78 -10.09 8.10
N GLU A 279 3.69 -9.57 9.33
CA GLU A 279 4.41 -10.12 10.49
C GLU A 279 3.96 -11.56 10.80
N ARG A 280 2.67 -11.88 10.65
CA ARG A 280 2.16 -13.25 10.83
C ARG A 280 2.60 -14.20 9.72
N LEU A 281 2.62 -13.76 8.47
CA LEU A 281 2.96 -14.62 7.34
C LEU A 281 4.47 -14.82 7.17
N MET A 282 5.25 -13.75 7.35
CA MET A 282 6.69 -13.73 7.09
C MET A 282 7.51 -13.95 8.38
N GLY A 283 6.90 -13.74 9.55
CA GLY A 283 7.62 -13.63 10.81
C GLY A 283 8.27 -12.26 11.00
N LEU A 284 8.50 -11.89 12.26
CA LEU A 284 9.05 -10.60 12.66
C LEU A 284 10.33 -10.18 11.92
N PRO A 285 11.42 -10.99 11.86
CA PRO A 285 12.67 -10.49 11.29
C PRO A 285 12.52 -10.15 9.81
N LYS A 286 11.79 -10.97 9.04
CA LYS A 286 11.53 -10.71 7.63
C LYS A 286 10.63 -9.49 7.43
N PHE A 287 9.58 -9.37 8.25
CA PHE A 287 8.71 -8.20 8.27
C PHE A 287 9.48 -6.90 8.49
N LEU A 288 10.37 -6.85 9.50
CA LEU A 288 11.17 -5.67 9.79
C LEU A 288 12.16 -5.36 8.65
N ILE A 289 12.78 -6.38 8.05
CA ILE A 289 13.65 -6.20 6.89
C ILE A 289 12.87 -5.60 5.71
N VAL A 290 11.70 -6.15 5.37
CA VAL A 290 10.85 -5.62 4.28
C VAL A 290 10.46 -4.17 4.58
N TYR A 291 9.99 -3.88 5.79
CA TYR A 291 9.58 -2.53 6.18
C TYR A 291 10.74 -1.52 6.06
N ALA A 292 11.88 -1.82 6.67
CA ALA A 292 13.04 -0.93 6.68
C ALA A 292 13.65 -0.77 5.28
N ALA A 293 13.85 -1.87 4.54
CA ALA A 293 14.46 -1.85 3.21
C ALA A 293 13.60 -1.08 2.20
N SER A 294 12.28 -1.30 2.20
CA SER A 294 11.34 -0.55 1.35
C SER A 294 11.28 0.93 1.74
N GLY A 295 11.33 1.23 3.04
CA GLY A 295 11.41 2.60 3.53
C GLY A 295 12.66 3.33 3.05
N LEU A 296 13.83 2.70 3.18
CA LEU A 296 15.12 3.24 2.76
C LEU A 296 15.20 3.44 1.24
N LEU A 297 14.81 2.44 0.44
CA LEU A 297 14.82 2.59 -1.02
C LEU A 297 13.78 3.61 -1.48
N GLY A 298 12.62 3.64 -0.85
CA GLY A 298 11.60 4.67 -1.06
C GLY A 298 12.17 6.06 -0.82
N GLY A 299 12.82 6.28 0.34
CA GLY A 299 13.49 7.53 0.66
C GLY A 299 14.52 7.91 -0.41
N LEU A 300 15.43 7.00 -0.77
CA LEU A 300 16.44 7.24 -1.81
C LEU A 300 15.83 7.60 -3.17
N ALA A 301 14.77 6.91 -3.59
CA ALA A 301 14.06 7.22 -4.82
C ALA A 301 13.39 8.60 -4.77
N GLY A 302 12.84 8.98 -3.61
CA GLY A 302 12.32 10.33 -3.37
C GLY A 302 13.39 11.41 -3.50
N LEU A 303 14.56 11.20 -2.89
CA LEU A 303 15.71 12.09 -3.00
C LEU A 303 16.23 12.23 -4.42
N TRP A 304 16.20 11.15 -5.20
CA TRP A 304 16.59 11.17 -6.60
C TRP A 304 15.57 11.92 -7.47
N TRP A 305 14.28 11.75 -7.17
CA TRP A 305 13.19 12.39 -7.91
C TRP A 305 13.13 13.91 -7.69
N ASP A 306 13.15 14.34 -6.43
CA ASP A 306 13.21 15.75 -6.06
C ASP A 306 14.05 15.91 -4.78
N PRO A 307 15.32 16.33 -4.91
CA PRO A 307 16.22 16.53 -3.78
C PRO A 307 15.72 17.55 -2.76
N TRP A 308 14.94 18.54 -3.18
CA TRP A 308 14.40 19.58 -2.30
C TRP A 308 13.07 19.16 -1.65
N GLY A 309 12.48 18.08 -2.15
CA GLY A 309 11.29 17.47 -1.60
C GLY A 309 11.53 16.99 -0.18
N ASN A 310 10.58 17.29 0.70
CA ASN A 310 10.62 16.84 2.09
C ASN A 310 9.94 15.47 2.21
N GLY A 311 10.74 14.42 2.41
CA GLY A 311 10.24 13.07 2.66
C GLY A 311 9.94 12.82 4.14
N ALA A 312 8.66 12.75 4.47
CA ALA A 312 8.19 12.32 5.79
C ALA A 312 7.04 11.33 5.62
N GLY A 313 7.11 10.18 6.30
CA GLY A 313 6.01 9.23 6.42
C GLY A 313 6.44 7.78 6.24
N ALA A 314 5.70 6.89 6.89
CA ALA A 314 5.87 5.44 6.77
C ALA A 314 5.36 4.87 5.43
N SER A 315 4.72 5.69 4.59
CA SER A 315 3.97 5.22 3.42
C SER A 315 4.81 4.39 2.45
N GLY A 316 6.06 4.77 2.15
CA GLY A 316 6.95 3.98 1.29
C GLY A 316 7.21 2.57 1.85
N ALA A 317 7.41 2.45 3.16
CA ALA A 317 7.56 1.16 3.83
C ALA A 317 6.27 0.34 3.83
N ILE A 318 5.11 0.98 4.02
CA ILE A 318 3.79 0.31 4.00
C ILE A 318 3.44 -0.18 2.58
N PHE A 319 3.73 0.62 1.54
CA PHE A 319 3.64 0.15 0.16
C PHE A 319 4.60 -1.01 -0.10
N GLY A 320 5.77 -1.00 0.54
CA GLY A 320 6.65 -2.17 0.56
C GLY A 320 6.05 -3.41 1.19
N LEU A 321 5.38 -3.29 2.34
CA LEU A 321 4.65 -4.40 2.93
C LEU A 321 3.56 -4.92 1.99
N LEU A 322 2.83 -4.03 1.31
CA LEU A 322 1.85 -4.41 0.29
C LEU A 322 2.50 -5.19 -0.86
N GLY A 323 3.60 -4.69 -1.42
CA GLY A 323 4.32 -5.36 -2.51
C GLY A 323 4.89 -6.71 -2.09
N GLY A 324 5.45 -6.77 -0.89
CA GLY A 324 5.96 -8.02 -0.30
C GLY A 324 4.85 -9.03 -0.04
N LEU A 325 3.70 -8.61 0.46
CA LEU A 325 2.53 -9.47 0.65
C LEU A 325 2.00 -9.99 -0.68
N LEU A 326 1.80 -9.12 -1.68
CA LEU A 326 1.33 -9.52 -3.01
C LEU A 326 2.26 -10.57 -3.64
N MET A 327 3.57 -10.35 -3.54
CA MET A 327 4.56 -11.29 -4.05
C MET A 327 4.57 -12.60 -3.25
N TYR A 328 4.61 -12.52 -1.92
CA TYR A 328 4.59 -13.70 -1.04
C TYR A 328 3.36 -14.59 -1.30
N LEU A 329 2.19 -14.00 -1.50
CA LEU A 329 0.96 -14.74 -1.82
C LEU A 329 0.93 -15.30 -3.25
N SER A 330 1.71 -14.74 -4.16
CA SER A 330 1.80 -15.19 -5.55
C SER A 330 2.76 -16.36 -5.75
N LEU A 331 3.66 -16.60 -4.78
CA LEU A 331 4.67 -17.65 -4.86
C LEU A 331 4.09 -19.05 -4.64
N PRO A 332 4.38 -20.03 -5.53
CA PRO A 332 3.98 -21.42 -5.37
C PRO A 332 4.54 -22.04 -4.08
N GLY A 333 3.72 -22.80 -3.35
CA GLY A 333 4.16 -23.51 -2.13
C GLY A 333 3.86 -22.81 -0.80
N ASN A 334 3.52 -21.52 -0.80
CA ASN A 334 3.13 -20.81 0.42
C ASN A 334 1.72 -21.20 0.92
N GLY A 335 0.89 -21.81 0.07
CA GLY A 335 -0.42 -22.38 0.43
C GLY A 335 -1.49 -21.33 0.75
N VAL A 336 -1.20 -20.04 0.46
CA VAL A 336 -2.06 -18.90 0.80
C VAL A 336 -2.66 -18.33 -0.48
N SER A 337 -3.98 -18.39 -0.63
CA SER A 337 -4.65 -17.83 -1.81
C SER A 337 -4.70 -16.29 -1.77
N LEU A 338 -4.57 -15.64 -2.92
CA LEU A 338 -4.83 -14.20 -3.11
C LEU A 338 -6.21 -13.76 -2.60
N SER A 339 -7.16 -14.69 -2.42
CA SER A 339 -8.46 -14.43 -1.78
C SER A 339 -8.35 -13.90 -0.34
N VAL A 340 -7.24 -14.16 0.37
CA VAL A 340 -6.97 -13.57 1.69
C VAL A 340 -6.88 -12.05 1.61
N MET A 341 -6.28 -11.52 0.54
CA MET A 341 -6.13 -10.08 0.31
C MET A 341 -7.48 -9.37 0.20
N ARG A 342 -8.57 -10.09 -0.13
CA ARG A 342 -9.93 -9.49 -0.19
C ARG A 342 -10.37 -8.86 1.12
N LYS A 343 -9.95 -9.42 2.27
CA LYS A 343 -10.28 -8.88 3.60
C LYS A 343 -9.56 -7.56 3.90
N HIS A 344 -8.49 -7.28 3.14
CA HIS A 344 -7.61 -6.13 3.33
C HIS A 344 -7.79 -5.07 2.22
N LEU A 345 -8.77 -5.24 1.32
CA LEU A 345 -9.01 -4.33 0.20
C LEU A 345 -9.36 -2.91 0.64
N VAL A 346 -10.12 -2.75 1.71
CA VAL A 346 -10.53 -1.43 2.20
C VAL A 346 -9.32 -0.59 2.65
N PRO A 347 -8.45 -1.06 3.56
CA PRO A 347 -7.26 -0.30 3.94
C PRO A 347 -6.26 -0.12 2.80
N VAL A 348 -6.13 -1.10 1.88
CA VAL A 348 -5.32 -0.92 0.66
C VAL A 348 -5.89 0.19 -0.23
N ALA A 349 -7.21 0.21 -0.44
CA ALA A 349 -7.87 1.25 -1.22
C ALA A 349 -7.75 2.63 -0.54
N ALA A 350 -7.83 2.69 0.78
CA ALA A 350 -7.61 3.92 1.54
C ALA A 350 -6.16 4.43 1.39
N LEU A 351 -5.17 3.53 1.50
CA LEU A 351 -3.76 3.84 1.30
C LEU A 351 -3.48 4.39 -0.10
N VAL A 352 -3.95 3.68 -1.14
CA VAL A 352 -3.79 4.09 -2.55
C VAL A 352 -4.57 5.36 -2.84
N GLY A 353 -5.81 5.48 -2.35
CA GLY A 353 -6.63 6.67 -2.52
C GLY A 353 -6.01 7.90 -1.89
N TYR A 354 -5.49 7.79 -0.66
CA TYR A 354 -4.75 8.87 -0.01
C TYR A 354 -3.49 9.24 -0.78
N ALA A 355 -2.71 8.25 -1.24
CA ALA A 355 -1.51 8.48 -2.05
C ALA A 355 -1.81 9.27 -3.34
N LEU A 356 -2.86 8.90 -4.06
CA LEU A 356 -3.30 9.59 -5.27
C LEU A 356 -3.79 11.01 -4.96
N TRP A 357 -4.61 11.16 -3.92
CA TRP A 357 -5.10 12.47 -3.47
C TRP A 357 -3.95 13.41 -3.08
N ALA A 358 -2.99 12.92 -2.28
CA ALA A 358 -1.82 13.71 -1.87
C ALA A 358 -0.94 14.08 -3.06
N GLY A 359 -0.77 13.18 -4.04
CA GLY A 359 -0.03 13.46 -5.27
C GLY A 359 -0.71 14.49 -6.18
N LEU A 360 -2.06 14.54 -6.20
CA LEU A 360 -2.82 15.55 -6.91
C LEU A 360 -2.82 16.91 -6.20
N ALA A 361 -2.90 16.90 -4.86
CA ALA A 361 -2.87 18.12 -4.05
C ALA A 361 -1.50 18.82 -4.09
N SER A 362 -0.43 18.02 -4.15
CA SER A 362 0.94 18.50 -4.29
C SER A 362 1.76 17.50 -5.10
N PRO A 363 2.14 17.81 -6.36
CA PRO A 363 3.09 17.00 -7.10
C PRO A 363 4.41 16.97 -6.32
N GLY A 364 4.75 15.83 -5.76
CA GLY A 364 5.90 15.68 -4.87
C GLY A 364 6.52 14.30 -4.99
N ILE A 365 7.46 13.99 -4.10
CA ILE A 365 8.23 12.73 -4.12
C ILE A 365 7.36 11.47 -3.86
N GLY A 366 6.10 11.63 -3.47
CA GLY A 366 5.20 10.55 -3.03
C GLY A 366 5.15 9.34 -3.98
N PRO A 367 4.84 9.50 -5.28
CA PRO A 367 4.77 8.38 -6.22
C PRO A 367 6.10 7.63 -6.37
N ALA A 368 7.24 8.34 -6.42
CA ALA A 368 8.56 7.73 -6.50
C ALA A 368 8.87 6.90 -5.24
N VAL A 369 8.60 7.47 -4.05
CA VAL A 369 8.78 6.81 -2.75
C VAL A 369 7.93 5.54 -2.66
N GLN A 370 6.64 5.62 -3.02
CA GLN A 370 5.70 4.51 -2.90
C GLN A 370 5.98 3.42 -3.94
N GLY A 371 6.29 3.79 -5.17
CA GLY A 371 6.64 2.85 -6.25
C GLY A 371 7.92 2.08 -5.92
N ALA A 372 8.98 2.77 -5.49
CA ALA A 372 10.22 2.12 -5.08
C ALA A 372 10.01 1.23 -3.85
N GLY A 373 9.20 1.67 -2.88
CA GLY A 373 8.82 0.87 -1.73
C GLY A 373 8.13 -0.44 -2.13
N LEU A 374 7.10 -0.36 -2.99
CA LEU A 374 6.34 -1.50 -3.51
C LEU A 374 7.25 -2.51 -4.22
N VAL A 375 8.12 -2.04 -5.10
CA VAL A 375 9.09 -2.87 -5.83
C VAL A 375 10.06 -3.55 -4.87
N MET A 376 10.67 -2.78 -3.95
CA MET A 376 11.61 -3.32 -2.97
C MET A 376 10.96 -4.40 -2.10
N GLY A 377 9.71 -4.18 -1.70
CA GLY A 377 8.98 -5.15 -0.88
C GLY A 377 8.76 -6.47 -1.60
N ALA A 378 8.37 -6.41 -2.88
CA ALA A 378 8.24 -7.58 -3.74
C ALA A 378 9.59 -8.30 -3.91
N LEU A 379 10.67 -7.57 -4.14
CA LEU A 379 12.02 -8.13 -4.26
C LEU A 379 12.48 -8.81 -2.96
N CYS A 380 12.29 -8.17 -1.81
CA CYS A 380 12.60 -8.78 -0.51
C CYS A 380 11.78 -10.05 -0.28
N ALA A 381 10.50 -10.05 -0.63
CA ALA A 381 9.68 -11.26 -0.52
C ALA A 381 10.19 -12.39 -1.44
N LEU A 382 10.64 -12.10 -2.66
CA LEU A 382 11.27 -13.09 -3.55
C LEU A 382 12.54 -13.68 -2.92
N VAL A 383 13.40 -12.84 -2.33
CA VAL A 383 14.66 -13.29 -1.73
C VAL A 383 14.43 -14.09 -0.46
N LEU A 384 13.50 -13.65 0.40
CA LEU A 384 13.30 -14.18 1.75
C LEU A 384 12.30 -15.35 1.83
N SER A 385 11.50 -15.60 0.78
CA SER A 385 10.56 -16.72 0.71
C SER A 385 11.28 -18.02 0.35
N GLN A 386 10.84 -19.15 0.91
CA GLN A 386 11.40 -20.46 0.55
C GLN A 386 11.05 -20.76 -0.92
N PRO A 387 12.00 -21.27 -1.74
CA PRO A 387 11.72 -21.56 -3.13
C PRO A 387 10.80 -22.78 -3.23
N PRO A 388 10.09 -22.96 -4.36
CA PRO A 388 9.44 -24.22 -4.65
C PRO A 388 10.46 -25.37 -4.58
N ARG A 389 10.06 -26.49 -3.96
CA ARG A 389 10.91 -27.65 -3.62
C ARG A 389 11.59 -28.34 -4.83
N GLU A 390 11.25 -27.91 -6.04
CA GLU A 390 11.63 -28.54 -7.32
C GLU A 390 12.91 -27.96 -7.94
N TRP A 391 13.45 -26.84 -7.42
CA TRP A 391 14.67 -26.22 -7.96
C TRP A 391 15.91 -26.71 -7.21
N PRO A 392 17.06 -26.97 -7.89
CA PRO A 392 18.31 -27.27 -7.21
C PRO A 392 18.74 -26.11 -6.31
N GLU A 393 19.15 -26.41 -5.07
CA GLU A 393 19.45 -25.40 -4.05
C GLU A 393 20.47 -24.36 -4.53
N LEU A 394 21.48 -24.76 -5.32
CA LEU A 394 22.50 -23.88 -5.87
C LEU A 394 21.92 -22.77 -6.78
N TRP A 395 21.02 -23.10 -7.70
CA TRP A 395 20.43 -22.11 -8.60
C TRP A 395 19.55 -21.11 -7.88
N THR A 396 18.83 -21.57 -6.84
CA THR A 396 18.03 -20.66 -6.00
C THR A 396 18.91 -19.72 -5.19
N LEU A 397 20.06 -20.19 -4.69
CA LEU A 397 21.03 -19.37 -4.00
C LEU A 397 21.66 -18.33 -4.95
N MET A 398 22.08 -18.75 -6.15
CA MET A 398 22.65 -17.86 -7.15
C MET A 398 21.66 -16.77 -7.59
N ALA A 399 20.39 -17.12 -7.84
CA ALA A 399 19.36 -16.16 -8.19
C ALA A 399 19.11 -15.13 -7.08
N ARG A 400 19.11 -15.56 -5.81
CA ARG A 400 18.97 -14.66 -4.66
C ARG A 400 20.17 -13.75 -4.49
N VAL A 401 21.39 -14.27 -4.63
CA VAL A 401 22.61 -13.47 -4.57
C VAL A 401 22.60 -12.44 -5.69
N LEU A 402 22.31 -12.84 -6.92
CA LEU A 402 22.22 -11.94 -8.06
C LEU A 402 21.16 -10.86 -7.83
N LEU A 403 19.96 -11.23 -7.39
CA LEU A 403 18.89 -10.27 -7.13
C LEU A 403 19.25 -9.28 -6.03
N THR A 404 19.92 -9.75 -4.97
CA THR A 404 20.43 -8.90 -3.89
C THR A 404 21.48 -7.92 -4.42
N VAL A 405 22.45 -8.41 -5.22
CA VAL A 405 23.49 -7.58 -5.84
C VAL A 405 22.88 -6.53 -6.76
N LEU A 406 21.92 -6.90 -7.60
CA LEU A 406 21.23 -5.97 -8.50
C LEU A 406 20.46 -4.89 -7.73
N THR A 407 19.81 -5.28 -6.64
CA THR A 407 19.06 -4.33 -5.78
C THR A 407 20.00 -3.34 -5.09
N VAL A 408 21.12 -3.83 -4.55
CA VAL A 408 22.15 -2.98 -3.95
C VAL A 408 22.79 -2.07 -5.00
N ALA A 409 23.10 -2.58 -6.19
CA ALA A 409 23.65 -1.81 -7.29
C ALA A 409 22.69 -0.71 -7.75
N ALA A 410 21.39 -1.00 -7.86
CA ALA A 410 20.38 0.00 -8.17
C ALA A 410 20.30 1.10 -7.10
N GLY A 411 20.35 0.73 -5.81
CA GLY A 411 20.41 1.69 -4.71
C GLY A 411 21.67 2.57 -4.76
N LEU A 412 22.83 1.98 -5.05
CA LEU A 412 24.09 2.72 -5.22
C LEU A 412 24.08 3.63 -6.46
N LEU A 413 23.41 3.22 -7.54
CA LEU A 413 23.24 4.03 -8.74
C LEU A 413 22.33 5.23 -8.49
N LEU A 414 21.21 5.03 -7.79
CA LEU A 414 20.36 6.14 -7.36
C LEU A 414 21.14 7.10 -6.47
N TRP A 415 21.91 6.56 -5.52
CA TRP A 415 22.79 7.34 -4.66
C TRP A 415 23.84 8.11 -5.47
N SER A 416 24.49 7.53 -6.48
CA SER A 416 25.51 8.24 -7.26
C SER A 416 24.92 9.37 -8.10
N GLN A 417 23.68 9.22 -8.58
CA GLN A 417 23.01 10.23 -9.40
C GLN A 417 22.36 11.37 -8.62
N THR A 418 22.10 11.20 -7.32
CA THR A 418 21.50 12.28 -6.50
C THR A 418 22.44 13.50 -6.40
N PRO A 419 22.07 14.72 -6.79
CA PRO A 419 22.98 15.87 -6.71
C PRO A 419 23.37 16.17 -5.25
N ASN A 420 24.66 16.36 -4.95
CA ASN A 420 25.07 16.81 -3.61
C ASN A 420 24.86 18.33 -3.48
N ARG A 421 23.70 18.74 -2.96
CA ARG A 421 23.37 20.15 -2.68
C ARG A 421 23.53 20.54 -1.21
N GLY A 422 24.08 19.66 -0.37
CA GLY A 422 24.29 19.89 1.05
C GLY A 422 25.12 21.14 1.38
N PRO A 423 26.33 21.28 0.79
CA PRO A 423 27.17 22.44 1.03
C PRO A 423 26.51 23.76 0.63
N ALA A 424 25.84 23.79 -0.53
CA ALA A 424 25.10 24.97 -0.99
C ALA A 424 23.94 25.33 -0.04
N TYR A 425 23.18 24.33 0.42
CA TYR A 425 22.09 24.55 1.38
C TYR A 425 22.58 25.10 2.72
N ARG A 426 23.65 24.53 3.30
CA ARG A 426 24.21 25.02 4.56
C ARG A 426 24.80 26.42 4.41
N ALA A 427 25.41 26.73 3.27
CA ALA A 427 25.87 28.07 2.95
C ALA A 427 24.70 29.07 2.84
N ASP A 428 23.61 28.69 2.16
CA ASP A 428 22.39 29.50 2.07
C ASP A 428 21.77 29.73 3.46
N GLN A 429 21.75 28.72 4.34
CA GLN A 429 21.27 28.86 5.72
C GLN A 429 22.16 29.77 6.57
N ALA A 430 23.48 29.59 6.52
CA ALA A 430 24.43 30.42 7.25
C ALA A 430 24.33 31.89 6.80
N PHE A 431 24.20 32.11 5.48
CA PHE A 431 23.98 33.44 4.93
C PHE A 431 22.63 34.03 5.37
N ALA A 432 21.55 33.24 5.36
CA ALA A 432 20.24 33.72 5.83
C ALA A 432 20.24 34.09 7.32
N ALA A 433 20.93 33.31 8.16
CA ALA A 433 21.12 33.62 9.57
C ALA A 433 21.88 34.93 9.76
N GLU A 434 23.04 35.09 9.10
CA GLU A 434 23.83 36.32 9.13
C GLU A 434 23.01 37.52 8.64
N LEU A 435 22.27 37.36 7.54
CA LEU A 435 21.42 38.39 6.98
C LEU A 435 20.31 38.82 7.93
N SER A 436 19.67 37.86 8.62
CA SER A 436 18.64 38.18 9.62
C SER A 436 19.20 39.02 10.77
N GLN A 437 20.43 38.72 11.21
CA GLN A 437 21.13 39.49 12.23
C GLN A 437 21.48 40.89 11.72
N LEU A 438 22.07 40.99 10.52
CA LEU A 438 22.44 42.25 9.88
C LEU A 438 21.24 43.18 9.72
N MET A 439 20.12 42.67 9.22
CA MET A 439 18.90 43.46 9.04
C MET A 439 18.33 43.96 10.37
N GLY A 440 18.39 43.13 11.42
CA GLY A 440 17.97 43.52 12.76
C GLY A 440 18.86 44.62 13.36
N GLU A 441 20.18 44.54 13.17
CA GLU A 441 21.13 45.56 13.63
C GLU A 441 21.02 46.86 12.82
N GLN A 442 20.85 46.78 11.49
CA GLN A 442 20.65 47.92 10.62
C GLN A 442 19.41 48.72 11.03
N GLN A 443 18.28 48.06 11.31
CA GLN A 443 17.05 48.74 11.73
C GLN A 443 17.24 49.50 13.05
N ARG A 444 17.97 48.91 14.01
CA ARG A 444 18.28 49.57 15.30
C ARG A 444 19.17 50.80 15.09
N ARG A 445 20.24 50.66 14.30
CA ARG A 445 21.20 51.74 14.03
C ARG A 445 20.59 52.87 13.19
N ALA A 446 19.77 52.53 12.20
CA ALA A 446 19.02 53.53 11.43
C ALA A 446 18.04 54.33 12.30
N ALA A 447 17.44 53.69 13.32
CA ALA A 447 16.60 54.39 14.29
C ALA A 447 17.42 55.33 15.20
N GLN A 448 18.65 54.96 15.57
CA GLN A 448 19.58 55.82 16.31
C GLN A 448 20.01 57.04 15.48
N LEU A 449 20.41 56.83 14.21
CA LEU A 449 20.81 57.91 13.31
C LEU A 449 19.69 58.92 13.04
N ARG A 450 18.42 58.49 13.00
CA ARG A 450 17.27 59.41 12.85
C ARG A 450 17.03 60.31 14.05
N GLN A 451 17.58 59.97 15.22
CA GLN A 451 17.51 60.82 16.41
C GLN A 451 18.60 61.91 16.38
N LEU A 452 19.55 61.83 15.46
CA LEU A 452 20.60 62.83 15.27
C LEU A 452 20.15 63.94 14.31
N PRO A 453 20.63 65.18 14.50
CA PRO A 453 20.28 66.31 13.63
C PRO A 453 20.82 66.14 12.20
N GLU A 454 19.99 66.46 11.19
CA GLU A 454 20.33 66.32 9.76
C GLU A 454 21.37 67.36 9.30
N PRO A 455 22.33 66.98 8.41
CA PRO A 455 23.29 67.92 7.83
C PRO A 455 22.57 68.93 6.92
N GLY A 456 22.61 70.21 7.29
CA GLY A 456 21.97 71.30 6.54
C GLY A 456 20.89 72.06 7.29
N GLN A 457 20.45 71.56 8.45
CA GLN A 457 19.80 72.41 9.47
C GLN A 457 20.92 73.16 10.21
N ALA A 458 21.45 74.17 9.50
CA ALA A 458 22.65 74.91 9.85
C ALA A 458 22.47 75.67 11.17
N GLY A 459 23.11 75.16 12.21
CA GLY A 459 23.23 75.83 13.51
C GLY A 459 23.94 74.97 14.54
N ASP A 460 23.56 73.69 14.65
CA ASP A 460 23.77 72.92 15.90
C ASP A 460 24.68 71.68 15.75
N VAL A 461 24.92 71.17 14.53
CA VAL A 461 25.64 69.90 14.32
C VAL A 461 27.14 69.99 14.66
N ARG A 462 27.71 71.22 14.67
CA ARG A 462 29.13 71.47 15.00
C ARG A 462 29.35 72.02 16.41
N ASP A 463 28.29 72.17 17.22
CA ASP A 463 28.45 72.42 18.64
C ASP A 463 29.21 71.25 19.27
N LYS A 464 30.20 71.56 20.12
CA LYS A 464 31.17 70.59 20.65
C LYS A 464 30.52 69.29 21.18
N PRO A 465 29.44 69.32 21.98
CA PRO A 465 28.79 68.08 22.45
C PRO A 465 28.07 67.30 21.34
N THR A 466 27.36 67.99 20.44
CA THR A 466 26.65 67.37 19.30
C THR A 466 27.63 66.71 18.34
N ARG A 467 28.77 67.37 18.09
CA ARG A 467 29.85 66.88 17.22
C ARG A 467 30.53 65.64 17.80
N GLU A 468 30.80 65.62 19.11
CA GLU A 468 31.40 64.46 19.80
C GLU A 468 30.46 63.25 19.77
N LEU A 469 29.17 63.44 20.04
CA LEU A 469 28.15 62.38 19.95
C LEU A 469 28.05 61.83 18.52
N LEU A 470 27.97 62.72 17.52
CA LEU A 470 27.86 62.34 16.12
C LEU A 470 29.12 61.58 15.64
N MET A 471 30.32 61.97 16.09
CA MET A 471 31.56 61.26 15.79
C MET A 471 31.59 59.85 16.38
N VAL A 472 31.08 59.65 17.60
CA VAL A 472 30.99 58.33 18.22
C VAL A 472 30.05 57.43 17.42
N GLU A 473 28.86 57.92 17.09
CA GLU A 473 27.85 57.14 16.36
C GLU A 473 28.32 56.82 14.93
N LEU A 474 28.90 57.79 14.21
CA LEU A 474 29.42 57.58 12.85
C LEU A 474 30.58 56.58 12.82
N ARG A 475 31.49 56.64 13.81
CA ARG A 475 32.58 55.64 13.93
C ARG A 475 32.03 54.25 14.25
N ASP A 476 31.01 54.15 15.09
CA ASP A 476 30.38 52.86 15.39
C ASP A 476 29.64 52.30 14.17
N HIS A 477 28.93 53.15 13.43
CA HIS A 477 28.28 52.78 12.16
C HIS A 477 29.30 52.34 11.10
N GLN A 478 30.43 53.05 10.97
CA GLN A 478 31.52 52.69 10.07
C GLN A 478 32.12 51.32 10.43
N ARG A 479 32.41 51.07 11.72
CA ARG A 479 32.91 49.78 12.20
C ARG A 479 31.94 48.65 11.93
N PHE A 480 30.65 48.86 12.19
CA PHE A 480 29.62 47.87 11.91
C PHE A 480 29.61 47.44 10.43
N TRP A 481 29.65 48.39 9.50
CA TRP A 481 29.66 48.06 8.07
C TRP A 481 30.98 47.40 7.64
N GLN A 482 32.12 47.83 8.19
CA GLN A 482 33.41 47.16 7.98
C GLN A 482 33.37 45.69 8.43
N ASP A 483 32.91 45.44 9.65
CA ASP A 483 32.80 44.09 10.19
C ASP A 483 31.79 43.26 9.39
N SER A 484 30.69 43.87 8.94
CA SER A 484 29.68 43.23 8.09
C SER A 484 30.24 42.83 6.73
N VAL A 485 31.00 43.70 6.06
CA VAL A 485 31.71 43.37 4.81
C VAL A 485 32.67 42.21 5.03
N ALA A 486 33.43 42.22 6.13
CA ALA A 486 34.37 41.16 6.46
C ALA A 486 33.67 39.82 6.74
N ARG A 487 32.56 39.81 7.51
CA ARG A 487 31.75 38.61 7.79
C ARG A 487 31.10 38.05 6.53
N LEU A 488 30.47 38.92 5.73
CA LEU A 488 29.90 38.54 4.43
C LEU A 488 30.97 38.05 3.45
N GLY A 489 32.19 38.58 3.53
CA GLY A 489 33.36 38.16 2.78
C GLY A 489 33.76 36.71 3.06
N LYS A 490 33.65 36.27 4.32
CA LYS A 490 34.00 34.92 4.76
C LYS A 490 32.98 33.85 4.37
N LEU A 491 31.72 34.24 4.17
CA LEU A 491 30.67 33.32 3.72
C LEU A 491 30.90 32.98 2.24
N TYR A 492 31.30 31.75 1.95
CA TYR A 492 31.38 31.23 0.59
C TYR A 492 30.01 30.69 0.16
N LEU A 493 29.39 31.34 -0.83
CA LEU A 493 28.20 30.83 -1.52
C LEU A 493 28.62 30.30 -2.90
N PRO A 494 28.31 29.02 -3.22
CA PRO A 494 28.48 28.49 -4.57
C PRO A 494 27.79 29.38 -5.61
N LYS A 495 28.32 29.43 -6.85
CA LYS A 495 27.78 30.30 -7.92
C LYS A 495 26.33 29.97 -8.30
N ASP A 496 25.92 28.72 -8.06
CA ASP A 496 24.58 28.18 -8.25
C ASP A 496 23.67 28.34 -7.02
N ALA A 497 24.19 28.85 -5.91
CA ALA A 497 23.41 29.06 -4.68
C ALA A 497 22.39 30.18 -4.84
N ARG A 498 21.19 29.98 -4.26
CA ARG A 498 20.04 30.88 -4.38
C ARG A 498 20.40 32.29 -3.91
N MET A 499 21.22 32.41 -2.86
CA MET A 499 21.55 33.68 -2.23
C MET A 499 22.79 34.39 -2.80
N SER A 500 23.44 33.85 -3.83
CA SER A 500 24.71 34.38 -4.38
C SER A 500 24.59 35.82 -4.90
N ARG A 501 23.53 36.15 -5.65
CA ARG A 501 23.27 37.51 -6.16
C ARG A 501 22.98 38.50 -5.03
N LEU A 502 22.21 38.07 -4.03
CA LEU A 502 21.88 38.89 -2.87
C LEU A 502 23.13 39.18 -2.03
N GLN A 503 24.02 38.21 -1.87
CA GLN A 503 25.30 38.44 -1.20
C GLN A 503 26.13 39.50 -1.92
N ALA A 504 26.20 39.46 -3.25
CA ALA A 504 26.93 40.45 -4.03
C ALA A 504 26.32 41.87 -3.87
N ALA A 505 25.00 41.97 -3.94
CA ALA A 505 24.29 43.23 -3.72
C ALA A 505 24.46 43.75 -2.28
N LEU A 506 24.43 42.87 -1.28
CA LEU A 506 24.62 43.21 0.12
C LEU A 506 26.05 43.67 0.42
N LYS A 507 27.07 42.99 -0.14
CA LYS A 507 28.47 43.41 -0.05
C LYS A 507 28.67 44.80 -0.66
N ARG A 508 28.05 45.06 -1.83
CA ARG A 508 28.08 46.38 -2.47
C ARG A 508 27.41 47.42 -1.57
N HIS A 509 26.19 47.17 -1.11
CA HIS A 509 25.48 48.09 -0.20
C HIS A 509 26.31 48.40 1.06
N ALA A 510 26.87 47.37 1.70
CA ALA A 510 27.70 47.54 2.89
C ALA A 510 28.97 48.38 2.62
N SER A 511 29.64 48.17 1.48
CA SER A 511 30.79 48.97 1.06
C SER A 511 30.43 50.44 0.84
N GLU A 512 29.29 50.72 0.20
CA GLU A 512 28.84 52.09 -0.06
C GLU A 512 28.38 52.80 1.22
N GLN A 513 27.80 52.07 2.18
CA GLN A 513 27.47 52.61 3.51
C GLN A 513 28.71 52.92 4.33
N GLN A 514 29.75 52.09 4.20
CA GLN A 514 31.06 52.35 4.80
C GLN A 514 31.68 53.63 4.23
N GLU A 515 31.70 53.80 2.92
CA GLU A 515 32.23 54.99 2.25
C GLU A 515 31.44 56.25 2.62
N LEU A 516 30.10 56.18 2.61
CA LEU A 516 29.23 57.27 3.06
C LEU A 516 29.55 57.69 4.50
N SER A 517 29.74 56.73 5.41
CA SER A 517 30.07 57.02 6.81
C SER A 517 31.44 57.69 6.94
N ALA A 518 32.42 57.30 6.12
CA ALA A 518 33.75 57.92 6.08
C ALA A 518 33.69 59.37 5.57
N GLN A 519 33.02 59.60 4.44
CA GLN A 519 32.83 60.94 3.87
C GLN A 519 32.05 61.87 4.81
N TRP A 520 31.08 61.32 5.55
CA TRP A 520 30.34 62.08 6.57
C TRP A 520 31.22 62.43 7.77
N LEU A 521 32.04 61.49 8.25
CA LEU A 521 33.00 61.76 9.32
C LEU A 521 33.99 62.86 8.90
N ASP A 522 34.55 62.77 7.69
CA ASP A 522 35.46 63.77 7.13
C ASP A 522 34.81 65.15 7.04
N TRP A 523 33.54 65.24 6.62
CA TRP A 523 32.79 66.50 6.59
C TRP A 523 32.56 67.11 7.99
N VAL A 524 32.36 66.26 9.00
CA VAL A 524 32.17 66.69 10.40
C VAL A 524 33.50 67.11 11.04
N THR A 525 34.61 66.47 10.66
CA THR A 525 35.93 66.74 11.24
C THR A 525 36.74 67.81 10.51
N GLY A 526 36.52 67.98 9.21
CA GLY A 526 37.32 68.83 8.32
C GLY A 526 36.74 70.23 8.05
N PRO A 527 37.51 71.09 7.36
CA PRO A 527 37.06 72.41 6.94
C PRO A 527 35.91 72.32 5.93
N GLU A 528 34.93 73.24 6.00
CA GLU A 528 33.86 73.28 4.98
C GLU A 528 34.44 73.70 3.64
N SER A 529 34.46 72.78 2.67
CA SER A 529 34.81 73.07 1.29
C SER A 529 33.65 72.68 0.34
N PRO A 530 33.50 73.37 -0.80
CA PRO A 530 32.58 72.96 -1.86
C PRO A 530 32.86 71.53 -2.36
N GLU A 531 34.11 71.09 -2.28
CA GLU A 531 34.54 69.75 -2.66
C GLU A 531 34.06 68.67 -1.68
N ALA A 532 34.21 68.89 -0.37
CA ALA A 532 33.71 67.97 0.66
C ALA A 532 32.17 67.82 0.59
N ARG A 533 31.45 68.91 0.29
CA ARG A 533 29.99 68.86 0.06
C ARG A 533 29.62 68.03 -1.18
N ARG A 534 30.41 68.13 -2.27
CA ARG A 534 30.21 67.32 -3.48
C ARG A 534 30.48 65.84 -3.22
N GLN A 535 31.60 65.51 -2.56
CA GLN A 535 31.97 64.14 -2.22
C GLN A 535 30.91 63.47 -1.34
N LEU A 536 30.42 64.17 -0.31
CA LEU A 536 29.34 63.66 0.55
C LEU A 536 28.03 63.45 -0.23
N ALA A 537 27.66 64.37 -1.11
CA ALA A 537 26.46 64.23 -1.95
C ALA A 537 26.57 63.07 -2.95
N GLU A 538 27.76 62.86 -3.52
CA GLU A 538 28.03 61.75 -4.42
C GLU A 538 27.97 60.40 -3.68
N ALA A 539 28.64 60.27 -2.53
CA ALA A 539 28.58 59.09 -1.69
C ALA A 539 27.14 58.76 -1.26
N ARG A 540 26.33 59.78 -0.93
CA ARG A 540 24.89 59.61 -0.62
C ARG A 540 24.11 59.05 -1.81
N SER A 541 24.39 59.54 -3.03
CA SER A 541 23.76 59.04 -4.25
C SER A 541 24.16 57.59 -4.55
N GLN A 542 25.43 57.24 -4.38
CA GLN A 542 25.94 55.87 -4.59
C GLN A 542 25.33 54.89 -3.58
N ALA A 543 25.33 55.25 -2.28
CA ALA A 543 24.71 54.47 -1.22
C ALA A 543 23.21 54.22 -1.47
N TRP A 544 22.48 55.25 -1.93
CA TRP A 544 21.06 55.11 -2.28
C TRP A 544 20.83 54.16 -3.46
N ARG A 545 21.64 54.25 -4.53
CA ARG A 545 21.54 53.32 -5.67
C ARG A 545 21.82 51.87 -5.26
N ALA A 546 22.82 51.67 -4.40
CA ALA A 546 23.15 50.34 -3.89
C ALA A 546 22.04 49.77 -3.01
N GLU A 547 21.37 50.59 -2.21
CA GLU A 547 20.17 50.20 -1.47
C GLU A 547 19.02 49.79 -2.39
N GLN A 548 18.73 50.56 -3.45
CA GLN A 548 17.71 50.20 -4.43
C GLN A 548 18.02 48.87 -5.13
N SER A 549 19.28 48.65 -5.50
CA SER A 549 19.73 47.38 -6.09
C SER A 549 19.57 46.21 -5.12
N LEU A 550 19.89 46.40 -3.84
CA LEU A 550 19.69 45.39 -2.81
C LEU A 550 18.20 45.06 -2.62
N GLN A 551 17.33 46.07 -2.56
CA GLN A 551 15.89 45.88 -2.45
C GLN A 551 15.30 45.16 -3.67
N GLN A 552 15.82 45.43 -4.86
CA GLN A 552 15.41 44.74 -6.08
C GLN A 552 15.78 43.25 -6.04
N GLU A 553 17.01 42.91 -5.66
CA GLU A 553 17.46 41.52 -5.52
C GLU A 553 16.67 40.79 -4.41
N TRP A 554 16.40 41.47 -3.29
CA TRP A 554 15.57 40.93 -2.21
C TRP A 554 14.15 40.60 -2.68
N ARG A 555 13.50 41.54 -3.40
CA ARG A 555 12.16 41.31 -3.96
C ARG A 555 12.16 40.18 -5.00
N ALA A 556 13.20 40.10 -5.83
CA ALA A 556 13.34 39.02 -6.80
C ALA A 556 13.43 37.66 -6.11
N LEU A 557 14.14 37.55 -4.98
CA LEU A 557 14.23 36.33 -4.19
C LEU A 557 12.94 35.97 -3.47
N ALA A 558 12.21 36.98 -2.97
CA ALA A 558 10.93 36.80 -2.30
C ALA A 558 9.80 36.38 -3.26
N ALA A 559 9.92 36.71 -4.56
CA ALA A 559 8.97 36.35 -5.61
C ALA A 559 9.16 34.91 -6.14
N LEU A 560 10.30 34.26 -5.84
CA LEU A 560 10.50 32.86 -6.20
C LEU A 560 9.65 31.96 -5.28
N PRO A 561 9.02 30.89 -5.82
CA PRO A 561 8.34 29.91 -4.99
C PRO A 561 9.28 29.40 -3.89
N ARG A 562 8.74 29.29 -2.67
CA ARG A 562 9.52 28.99 -1.46
C ARG A 562 10.19 27.64 -1.53
#